data_AF-A0A520Q4U7-F1
#
_entry.id   AF-A0A520Q4U7-F1
#
_cell.length_a   1.000
_cell.length_b   1.000
_cell.length_c   1.000
_cell.angle_alpha   90.00
_cell.angle_beta   90.00
_cell.angle_gamma   90.00
#
_symmetry.space_group_name_H-M   'P 1'
#
loop_
_entity.id
_entity.type
_entity.pdbx_description
1 polymer ?
#
loop_
_entity_poly.entity_id
_entity_poly.type
_entity_poly.pdbx_seq_one_letter_code
_entity_poly.pdbx_strand_id
1 'polypeptide(L)'
;MLKTLIAGLALASSWTWIIGMYLPRIMMERHGWAGFLAFAVPNVIGCTAFGFVLRKRGAATALRTQIEGEAKWFSSATIAFHVLFAVFLVKSLLGEDGLSVPQSEAPVAAGAFLGAAFLLSLLPKSVFPWLGALVWVGSITLFGLRADTPITSAAPCDLNALWSLPLFTAGLLICPYLDLTFHEVRRSAHHAAFGIFGVAFALMLLLTVVLWMGDGPRLGPWVLGHLVGQALFTTSWHLGALRREEDSIRAYGWRGLLIPAAVIYGAHTVMTGDRMDDQEWYLRFLFLYGFVFPAAFLLRLRGGLVL
;
A
#
# COMPACT_ATOMS: atom_id res chain seq x y z
N MET A 1 -5.08 26.15 -1.43
CA MET A 1 -3.76 25.68 -0.94
C MET A 1 -3.89 24.56 0.08
N LEU A 2 -4.51 24.81 1.25
CA LEU A 2 -4.66 23.82 2.33
C LEU A 2 -5.30 22.49 1.89
N LYS A 3 -6.41 22.53 1.14
CA LYS A 3 -7.06 21.34 0.59
C LYS A 3 -6.13 20.47 -0.28
N THR A 4 -5.28 21.10 -1.08
CA THR A 4 -4.31 20.42 -1.94
C THR A 4 -3.20 19.77 -1.13
N LEU A 5 -2.71 20.47 -0.09
CA LEU A 5 -1.72 19.95 0.85
C LEU A 5 -2.25 18.71 1.57
N ILE A 6 -3.39 18.82 2.24
CA ILE A 6 -4.02 17.73 3.00
C ILE A 6 -4.25 16.52 2.10
N ALA A 7 -4.77 16.73 0.88
CA ALA A 7 -4.99 15.65 -0.06
C ALA A 7 -3.69 14.94 -0.46
N GLY A 8 -2.60 15.68 -0.68
CA GLY A 8 -1.29 15.11 -1.00
C GLY A 8 -0.71 14.29 0.16
N LEU A 9 -0.80 14.79 1.39
CA LEU A 9 -0.35 14.05 2.59
C LEU A 9 -1.19 12.80 2.81
N ALA A 10 -2.51 12.88 2.60
CA ALA A 10 -3.40 11.74 2.73
C ALA A 10 -3.09 10.65 1.70
N LEU A 11 -2.82 11.02 0.44
CA LEU A 11 -2.38 10.07 -0.57
C LEU A 11 -1.06 9.40 -0.16
N ALA A 12 -0.15 10.12 0.51
CA ALA A 12 1.12 9.54 0.94
C ALA A 12 0.86 8.41 1.94
N SER A 13 -0.01 8.64 2.93
CA SER A 13 -0.45 7.59 3.86
C SER A 13 -1.19 6.45 3.17
N SER A 14 -2.08 6.74 2.22
CA SER A 14 -2.84 5.68 1.52
C SER A 14 -1.96 4.82 0.62
N TRP A 15 -0.91 5.41 0.03
CA TRP A 15 0.00 4.73 -0.89
C TRP A 15 1.24 4.16 -0.19
N THR A 16 1.59 4.60 1.03
CA THR A 16 2.51 3.84 1.89
C THR A 16 1.79 2.65 2.51
N TRP A 17 1.12 1.89 1.66
CA TRP A 17 0.62 0.57 1.97
C TRP A 17 1.77 -0.44 2.08
N ILE A 18 1.41 -1.70 2.24
CA ILE A 18 2.33 -2.82 2.49
C ILE A 18 3.54 -2.84 1.58
N ILE A 19 3.37 -2.50 0.29
CA ILE A 19 4.50 -2.41 -0.64
C ILE A 19 5.52 -1.37 -0.17
N GLY A 20 5.07 -0.16 0.16
CA GLY A 20 5.93 0.91 0.68
C GLY A 20 6.43 0.67 2.11
N MET A 21 5.72 -0.13 2.91
CA MET A 21 6.09 -0.44 4.30
C MET A 21 7.07 -1.61 4.45
N TYR A 22 7.14 -2.53 3.48
CA TYR A 22 7.91 -3.77 3.63
C TYR A 22 8.87 -4.06 2.46
N LEU A 23 8.54 -3.66 1.21
CA LEU A 23 9.45 -3.88 0.08
C LEU A 23 10.80 -3.18 0.25
N PRO A 24 10.90 -1.95 0.80
CA PRO A 24 12.18 -1.32 1.09
C PRO A 24 13.08 -2.19 1.96
N ARG A 25 12.51 -2.89 2.96
CA ARG A 25 13.27 -3.82 3.81
C ARG A 25 13.90 -4.92 2.98
N ILE A 26 13.08 -5.64 2.19
CA ILE A 26 13.55 -6.75 1.34
C ILE A 26 14.62 -6.27 0.36
N MET A 27 14.41 -5.10 -0.25
CA MET A 27 15.37 -4.53 -1.20
C MET A 27 16.70 -4.16 -0.54
N MET A 28 16.65 -3.54 0.64
CA MET A 28 17.85 -3.19 1.41
C MET A 28 18.60 -4.43 1.93
N GLU A 29 17.89 -5.48 2.36
CA GLU A 29 18.48 -6.74 2.83
C GLU A 29 19.13 -7.56 1.70
N ARG A 30 18.60 -7.47 0.48
CA ARG A 30 19.10 -8.26 -0.66
C ARG A 30 20.12 -7.54 -1.54
N HIS A 31 19.97 -6.23 -1.71
CA HIS A 31 20.70 -5.46 -2.71
C HIS A 31 21.17 -4.08 -2.22
N GLY A 32 20.97 -3.78 -0.93
CA GLY A 32 21.33 -2.50 -0.34
C GLY A 32 20.61 -1.32 -1.01
N TRP A 33 21.31 -0.18 -1.06
CA TRP A 33 20.77 1.06 -1.60
C TRP A 33 20.43 1.00 -3.09
N ALA A 34 21.14 0.20 -3.89
CA ALA A 34 20.82 0.03 -5.31
C ALA A 34 19.41 -0.55 -5.48
N GLY A 35 19.08 -1.63 -4.76
CA GLY A 35 17.73 -2.20 -4.78
C GLY A 35 16.67 -1.24 -4.25
N PHE A 36 16.96 -0.51 -3.18
CA PHE A 36 16.03 0.49 -2.65
C PHE A 36 15.72 1.58 -3.69
N LEU A 37 16.74 2.15 -4.33
CA LEU A 37 16.55 3.21 -5.32
C LEU A 37 15.87 2.69 -6.60
N ALA A 38 16.19 1.46 -7.00
CA ALA A 38 15.55 0.75 -8.11
C ALA A 38 14.03 0.62 -7.92
N PHE A 39 13.57 0.51 -6.68
CA PHE A 39 12.16 0.52 -6.32
C PHE A 39 11.61 1.95 -6.10
N ALA A 40 12.28 2.74 -5.26
CA ALA A 40 11.75 4.00 -4.74
C ALA A 40 11.58 5.05 -5.84
N VAL A 41 12.57 5.18 -6.73
CA VAL A 41 12.57 6.21 -7.79
C VAL A 41 11.39 6.04 -8.77
N PRO A 42 11.22 4.88 -9.45
CA PRO A 42 10.09 4.71 -10.36
C PRO A 42 8.75 4.73 -9.64
N ASN A 43 8.67 4.31 -8.38
CA ASN A 43 7.44 4.38 -7.59
C ASN A 43 7.01 5.83 -7.32
N VAL A 44 7.91 6.65 -6.77
CA VAL A 44 7.63 8.07 -6.51
C VAL A 44 7.28 8.80 -7.81
N ILE A 45 8.02 8.53 -8.89
CA ILE A 45 7.78 9.16 -10.20
C ILE A 45 6.42 8.72 -10.76
N GLY A 46 6.11 7.42 -10.80
CA GLY A 46 4.87 6.91 -11.37
C GLY A 46 3.63 7.46 -10.69
N CYS A 47 3.66 7.47 -9.36
CA CYS A 47 2.56 7.97 -8.55
C CYS A 47 2.40 9.49 -8.66
N THR A 48 3.50 10.24 -8.72
CA THR A 48 3.47 11.68 -8.95
C THR A 48 2.94 11.98 -10.35
N ALA A 49 3.38 11.23 -11.35
CA ALA A 49 3.04 11.42 -12.76
C ALA A 49 1.53 11.29 -13.00
N PHE A 50 0.82 10.41 -12.29
CA PHE A 50 -0.64 10.25 -12.41
C PHE A 50 -1.38 11.61 -12.39
N GLY A 51 -1.06 12.48 -11.43
CA GLY A 51 -1.72 13.78 -11.29
C GLY A 51 -1.48 14.72 -12.47
N PHE A 52 -0.26 14.73 -13.00
CA PHE A 52 0.16 15.60 -14.09
C PHE A 52 -0.23 15.07 -15.48
N VAL A 53 -0.30 13.75 -15.64
CA VAL A 53 -0.82 13.08 -16.83
C VAL A 53 -2.33 13.33 -16.93
N LEU A 54 -3.08 13.11 -15.84
CA LEU A 54 -4.51 13.36 -15.78
C LEU A 54 -4.85 14.81 -15.37
N ARG A 55 -4.09 15.80 -15.87
CA ARG A 55 -4.27 17.22 -15.50
C ARG A 55 -5.57 17.84 -16.00
N LYS A 56 -6.13 17.34 -17.11
CA LYS A 56 -7.35 17.91 -17.71
C LYS A 56 -8.54 17.61 -16.80
N ARG A 57 -9.49 18.56 -16.69
CA ARG A 57 -10.74 18.32 -15.98
C ARG A 57 -11.48 17.16 -16.67
N GLY A 58 -12.06 16.25 -15.89
CA GLY A 58 -12.77 15.08 -16.41
C GLY A 58 -11.89 13.90 -16.83
N ALA A 59 -10.58 14.07 -17.08
CA ALA A 59 -9.72 12.98 -17.53
C ALA A 59 -9.64 11.80 -16.54
N ALA A 60 -9.52 12.10 -15.25
CA ALA A 60 -9.55 11.07 -14.21
C ALA A 60 -10.91 10.34 -14.15
N THR A 61 -12.02 11.06 -14.30
CA THR A 61 -13.36 10.46 -14.36
C THR A 61 -13.50 9.56 -15.58
N ALA A 62 -13.12 10.05 -16.75
CA ALA A 62 -13.21 9.30 -18.02
C ALA A 62 -12.39 8.01 -17.97
N LEU A 63 -11.13 8.08 -17.54
CA LEU A 63 -10.30 6.89 -17.39
C LEU A 63 -10.92 5.93 -16.37
N ARG A 64 -11.29 6.42 -15.18
CA ARG A 64 -11.89 5.59 -14.13
C ARG A 64 -13.13 4.83 -14.61
N THR A 65 -13.99 5.45 -15.42
CA THR A 65 -15.20 4.79 -15.94
C THR A 65 -14.83 3.63 -16.88
N GLN A 66 -13.74 3.76 -17.64
CA GLN A 66 -13.29 2.72 -18.58
C GLN A 66 -12.66 1.51 -17.87
N ILE A 67 -11.90 1.77 -16.80
CA ILE A 67 -11.14 0.76 -16.03
C ILE A 67 -11.80 0.42 -14.69
N GLU A 68 -13.10 0.67 -14.54
CA GLU A 68 -13.82 0.53 -13.28
C GLU A 68 -13.63 -0.85 -12.64
N GLY A 69 -13.77 -1.92 -13.44
CA GLY A 69 -13.65 -3.29 -12.97
C GLY A 69 -12.22 -3.60 -12.48
N GLU A 70 -11.21 -3.07 -13.14
CA GLU A 70 -9.80 -3.25 -12.80
C GLU A 70 -9.42 -2.44 -11.56
N ALA A 71 -9.93 -1.22 -11.43
CA ALA A 71 -9.69 -0.36 -10.26
C ALA A 71 -10.35 -0.91 -8.99
N LYS A 72 -11.57 -1.42 -9.13
CA LYS A 72 -12.28 -2.18 -8.10
C LYS A 72 -11.45 -3.41 -7.67
N TRP A 73 -11.00 -4.21 -8.65
CA TRP A 73 -10.17 -5.38 -8.39
C TRP A 73 -8.86 -5.04 -7.66
N PHE A 74 -8.15 -3.99 -8.11
CA PHE A 74 -6.94 -3.49 -7.47
C PHE A 74 -7.17 -3.13 -6.00
N SER A 75 -8.24 -2.39 -5.70
CA SER A 75 -8.59 -2.02 -4.33
C SER A 75 -8.96 -3.23 -3.47
N SER A 76 -9.66 -4.23 -4.03
CA SER A 76 -9.93 -5.49 -3.31
C SER A 76 -8.65 -6.27 -2.98
N ALA A 77 -7.71 -6.36 -3.92
CA ALA A 77 -6.42 -6.99 -3.66
C ALA A 77 -5.59 -6.20 -2.65
N THR A 78 -5.70 -4.88 -2.63
CA THR A 78 -5.07 -4.00 -1.64
C THR A 78 -5.53 -4.33 -0.23
N ILE A 79 -6.85 -4.39 -0.03
CA ILE A 79 -7.45 -4.76 1.25
C ILE A 79 -7.04 -6.17 1.67
N ALA A 80 -7.12 -7.13 0.74
CA ALA A 80 -6.69 -8.50 0.96
C ALA A 80 -5.23 -8.60 1.42
N PHE A 81 -4.32 -7.85 0.76
CA PHE A 81 -2.91 -7.81 1.14
C PHE A 81 -2.76 -7.30 2.58
N HIS A 82 -3.49 -6.23 2.95
CA HIS A 82 -3.48 -5.65 4.30
C HIS A 82 -3.96 -6.58 5.38
N VAL A 83 -5.00 -7.37 5.11
CA VAL A 83 -5.45 -8.39 6.06
C VAL A 83 -4.38 -9.45 6.28
N LEU A 84 -3.75 -9.94 5.21
CA LEU A 84 -2.64 -10.90 5.31
C LEU A 84 -1.43 -10.32 6.06
N PHE A 85 -1.08 -9.07 5.78
CA PHE A 85 0.01 -8.39 6.46
C PHE A 85 -0.30 -8.11 7.93
N ALA A 86 -1.55 -7.81 8.29
CA ALA A 86 -1.95 -7.64 9.69
C ALA A 86 -1.80 -8.94 10.48
N VAL A 87 -2.20 -10.07 9.89
CA VAL A 87 -1.98 -11.42 10.45
C VAL A 87 -0.49 -11.68 10.66
N PHE A 88 0.33 -11.39 9.64
CA PHE A 88 1.77 -11.51 9.73
C PHE A 88 2.34 -10.62 10.86
N LEU A 89 1.93 -9.35 10.92
CA LEU A 89 2.41 -8.39 11.91
C LEU A 89 2.09 -8.88 13.34
N VAL A 90 0.88 -9.38 13.58
CA VAL A 90 0.47 -9.93 14.88
C VAL A 90 1.34 -11.13 15.28
N LYS A 91 1.67 -12.02 14.34
CA LYS A 91 2.60 -13.14 14.57
C LYS A 91 4.01 -12.66 14.92
N SER A 92 4.50 -11.61 14.26
CA SER A 92 5.83 -11.04 14.53
C SER A 92 5.91 -10.24 15.83
N LEU A 93 4.80 -9.69 16.33
CA LEU A 93 4.76 -8.84 17.53
C LEU A 93 4.65 -9.59 18.86
N LEU A 94 3.97 -10.73 18.86
CA LEU A 94 3.63 -11.46 20.08
C LEU A 94 4.63 -12.57 20.42
N GLY A 95 5.76 -12.66 19.71
CA GLY A 95 6.82 -13.61 20.02
C GLY A 95 8.10 -12.89 20.43
N GLU A 96 8.48 -12.99 21.71
CA GLU A 96 9.86 -12.68 22.13
C GLU A 96 10.85 -13.78 21.70
N ASP A 97 10.35 -15.01 21.46
CA ASP A 97 11.07 -16.13 20.84
C ASP A 97 10.45 -16.58 19.49
N GLY A 98 9.53 -15.78 18.93
CA GLY A 98 8.77 -16.17 17.74
C GLY A 98 7.85 -17.39 17.92
N LEU A 99 7.56 -17.82 19.16
CA LEU A 99 6.66 -18.93 19.44
C LEU A 99 5.25 -18.45 19.80
N SER A 100 4.37 -18.66 18.81
CA SER A 100 2.94 -18.93 18.90
C SER A 100 2.06 -17.84 19.53
N VAL A 101 1.58 -16.91 18.70
CA VAL A 101 0.12 -16.66 18.72
C VAL A 101 -0.52 -18.04 18.55
N PRO A 102 -1.32 -18.53 19.52
CA PRO A 102 -2.05 -19.77 19.30
C PRO A 102 -2.73 -19.65 17.94
N GLN A 103 -2.57 -20.63 17.05
CA GLN A 103 -3.08 -20.53 15.67
C GLN A 103 -4.58 -20.16 15.62
N SER A 104 -5.30 -20.40 16.72
CA SER A 104 -6.68 -19.98 16.96
C SER A 104 -6.93 -18.47 17.03
N GLU A 105 -5.95 -17.62 17.35
CA GLU A 105 -6.17 -16.18 17.60
C GLU A 105 -5.87 -15.28 16.40
N ALA A 106 -5.06 -15.73 15.42
CA ALA A 106 -4.77 -14.91 14.24
C ALA A 106 -6.01 -14.61 13.38
N PRO A 107 -6.98 -15.53 13.19
CA PRO A 107 -8.25 -15.21 12.54
C PRO A 107 -9.05 -14.14 13.29
N VAL A 108 -8.99 -14.15 14.63
CA VAL A 108 -9.64 -13.14 15.48
C VAL A 108 -8.99 -11.78 15.26
N ALA A 109 -7.66 -11.71 15.25
CA ALA A 109 -6.92 -10.47 15.00
C ALA A 109 -7.17 -9.91 13.59
N ALA A 110 -7.19 -10.78 12.57
CA ALA A 110 -7.56 -10.42 11.20
C ALA A 110 -8.98 -9.86 11.12
N GLY A 111 -9.92 -10.54 11.79
CA GLY A 111 -11.32 -10.12 11.89
C GLY A 111 -11.47 -8.78 12.62
N ALA A 112 -10.75 -8.58 13.72
CA ALA A 112 -10.74 -7.32 14.47
C ALA A 112 -10.14 -6.18 13.64
N PHE A 113 -9.02 -6.41 12.94
CA PHE A 113 -8.41 -5.44 12.04
C PHE A 113 -9.38 -5.06 10.91
N LEU A 114 -9.97 -6.04 10.24
CA LEU A 114 -10.93 -5.80 9.15
C LEU A 114 -12.19 -5.11 9.66
N GLY A 115 -12.68 -5.49 10.85
CA GLY A 115 -13.79 -4.84 11.53
C GLY A 115 -13.51 -3.38 11.84
N ALA A 116 -12.34 -3.06 12.41
CA ALA A 116 -11.92 -1.70 12.67
C ALA A 116 -11.78 -0.88 11.38
N ALA A 117 -11.14 -1.44 10.35
CA ALA A 117 -11.03 -0.80 9.03
C ALA A 117 -12.40 -0.57 8.39
N PHE A 118 -13.33 -1.51 8.54
CA PHE A 118 -14.71 -1.36 8.07
C PHE A 118 -15.46 -0.26 8.82
N LEU A 119 -15.34 -0.19 10.16
CA LEU A 119 -15.95 0.87 10.95
C LEU A 119 -15.39 2.25 10.56
N LEU A 120 -14.08 2.38 10.37
CA LEU A 120 -13.47 3.60 9.86
C LEU A 120 -13.95 3.93 8.44
N SER A 121 -14.20 2.93 7.59
CA SER A 121 -14.75 3.10 6.24
C SER A 121 -16.15 3.73 6.21
N LEU A 122 -16.89 3.69 7.33
CA LEU A 122 -18.20 4.32 7.48
C LEU A 122 -18.12 5.85 7.62
N LEU A 123 -16.95 6.40 7.94
CA LEU A 123 -16.80 7.84 8.11
C LEU A 123 -17.08 8.59 6.80
N PRO A 124 -17.57 9.84 6.88
CA PRO A 124 -17.79 10.66 5.69
C PRO A 124 -16.51 10.79 4.86
N LYS A 125 -16.65 10.71 3.52
CA LYS A 125 -15.50 10.81 2.59
C LYS A 125 -14.64 12.06 2.79
N SER A 126 -15.23 13.15 3.28
CA SER A 126 -14.54 14.41 3.57
C SER A 126 -13.55 14.31 4.73
N VAL A 127 -13.66 13.30 5.59
CA VAL A 127 -12.82 13.08 6.77
C VAL A 127 -11.51 12.37 6.41
N PHE A 128 -11.51 11.52 5.38
CA PHE A 128 -10.35 10.71 4.98
C PHE A 128 -9.08 11.53 4.69
N PRO A 129 -9.15 12.66 3.94
CA PRO A 129 -7.95 13.47 3.73
C PRO A 129 -7.32 13.97 5.04
N TRP A 130 -8.13 14.31 6.04
CA TRP A 130 -7.64 14.76 7.33
C TRP A 130 -7.03 13.63 8.15
N LEU A 131 -7.67 12.46 8.18
CA LEU A 131 -7.12 11.28 8.83
C LEU A 131 -5.79 10.87 8.21
N GLY A 132 -5.69 10.88 6.88
CA GLY A 132 -4.47 10.55 6.17
C GLY A 132 -3.34 11.52 6.46
N ALA A 133 -3.65 12.82 6.50
CA ALA A 133 -2.69 13.84 6.89
C ALA A 133 -2.22 13.66 8.35
N LEU A 134 -3.11 13.30 9.27
CA LEU A 134 -2.76 13.00 10.67
C LEU A 134 -1.83 11.79 10.78
N VAL A 135 -2.14 10.71 10.06
CA VAL A 135 -1.29 9.51 10.00
C VAL A 135 0.09 9.83 9.41
N TRP A 136 0.15 10.70 8.39
CA TRP A 136 1.42 11.17 7.83
C TRP A 136 2.21 12.00 8.84
N VAL A 137 1.57 12.92 9.57
CA VAL A 137 2.22 13.71 10.63
C VAL A 137 2.78 12.81 11.73
N GLY A 138 2.03 11.78 12.15
CA GLY A 138 2.55 10.80 13.11
C GLY A 138 3.79 10.07 12.57
N SER A 139 3.77 9.72 11.28
CA SER A 139 4.87 9.03 10.61
C SER A 139 6.12 9.92 10.49
N ILE A 140 5.99 11.17 10.04
CA ILE A 140 7.14 12.07 9.94
C ILE A 140 7.69 12.49 11.31
N THR A 141 6.83 12.57 12.32
CA THR A 141 7.27 12.79 13.71
C THR A 141 8.14 11.63 14.18
N LEU A 142 7.70 10.39 13.93
CA LEU A 142 8.51 9.20 14.21
C LEU A 142 9.84 9.21 13.42
N PHE A 143 9.82 9.66 12.17
CA PHE A 143 11.04 9.80 11.37
C PHE A 143 12.03 10.79 11.99
N GLY A 144 11.55 11.97 12.40
CA GLY A 144 12.38 12.96 13.08
C GLY A 144 12.96 12.45 14.39
N LEU A 145 12.17 11.73 15.20
CA LEU A 145 12.61 11.10 16.44
C LEU A 145 13.65 9.99 16.25
N ARG A 146 13.78 9.46 15.03
CA ARG A 146 14.69 8.36 14.68
C ARG A 146 15.74 8.75 13.64
N ALA A 147 15.85 10.03 13.30
CA ALA A 147 16.70 10.49 12.20
C ALA A 147 18.18 10.14 12.39
N ASP A 148 18.67 10.15 13.64
CA ASP A 148 20.07 9.86 13.99
C ASP A 148 20.36 8.36 14.14
N THR A 149 19.36 7.49 13.88
CA THR A 149 19.54 6.04 14.02
C THR A 149 20.48 5.53 12.91
N PRO A 150 21.64 4.93 13.26
CA PRO A 150 22.56 4.41 12.26
C PRO A 150 21.94 3.24 11.49
N ILE A 151 22.12 3.22 10.16
CA ILE A 151 21.71 2.11 9.30
C ILE A 151 22.79 1.02 9.36
N THR A 152 22.49 -0.12 9.96
CA THR A 152 23.47 -1.18 10.26
C THR A 152 23.20 -2.50 9.55
N SER A 153 21.96 -2.74 9.11
CA SER A 153 21.53 -4.04 8.57
C SER A 153 21.38 -4.09 7.03
N ALA A 154 21.92 -3.11 6.32
CA ALA A 154 21.83 -3.05 4.85
C ALA A 154 22.86 -3.97 4.19
N ALA A 155 22.46 -4.70 3.14
CA ALA A 155 23.41 -5.42 2.31
C ALA A 155 24.34 -4.45 1.55
N PRO A 156 25.52 -4.93 1.10
CA PRO A 156 26.34 -4.18 0.18
C PRO A 156 25.56 -3.77 -1.07
N CYS A 157 25.92 -2.62 -1.64
CA CYS A 157 25.29 -2.12 -2.85
C CYS A 157 25.54 -3.08 -4.02
N ASP A 158 24.47 -3.71 -4.54
CA ASP A 158 24.53 -4.63 -5.67
C ASP A 158 23.76 -4.07 -6.87
N LEU A 159 24.49 -3.66 -7.91
CA LEU A 159 23.91 -3.10 -9.13
C LEU A 159 23.20 -4.15 -10.00
N ASN A 160 23.43 -5.45 -9.79
CA ASN A 160 22.70 -6.49 -10.54
C ASN A 160 21.21 -6.48 -10.21
N ALA A 161 20.82 -5.95 -9.06
CA ALA A 161 19.43 -5.69 -8.71
C ALA A 161 18.69 -4.85 -9.76
N LEU A 162 19.42 -3.99 -10.49
CA LEU A 162 18.87 -3.15 -11.54
C LEU A 162 18.30 -3.98 -12.70
N TRP A 163 18.68 -5.24 -12.88
CA TRP A 163 18.06 -6.11 -13.90
C TRP A 163 16.60 -6.45 -13.59
N SER A 164 16.17 -6.31 -12.34
CA SER A 164 14.77 -6.50 -11.93
C SER A 164 13.90 -5.24 -12.10
N LEU A 165 14.51 -4.07 -12.36
CA LEU A 165 13.81 -2.80 -12.58
C LEU A 165 12.67 -2.91 -13.61
N PRO A 166 12.84 -3.52 -14.78
CA PRO A 166 11.79 -3.53 -15.80
C PRO A 166 10.49 -4.18 -15.31
N LEU A 167 10.60 -5.23 -14.48
CA LEU A 167 9.46 -5.94 -13.91
C LEU A 167 8.72 -5.10 -12.87
N PHE A 168 9.43 -4.40 -11.99
CA PHE A 168 8.79 -3.52 -11.00
C PHE A 168 8.28 -2.22 -11.62
N THR A 169 9.02 -1.65 -12.57
CA THR A 169 8.73 -0.33 -13.14
C THR A 169 7.37 -0.29 -13.84
N ALA A 170 6.98 -1.35 -14.56
CA ALA A 170 5.66 -1.41 -15.16
C ALA A 170 4.53 -1.32 -14.12
N GLY A 171 4.64 -2.09 -13.03
CA GLY A 171 3.74 -2.01 -11.87
C GLY A 171 3.72 -0.63 -11.25
N LEU A 172 4.89 -0.10 -10.92
CA LEU A 172 5.07 1.19 -10.24
C LEU A 172 4.57 2.39 -11.04
N LEU A 173 4.61 2.31 -12.38
CA LEU A 173 4.08 3.34 -13.26
C LEU A 173 2.58 3.19 -13.52
N ILE A 174 2.05 1.96 -13.59
CA ILE A 174 0.67 1.70 -14.02
C ILE A 174 -0.31 1.57 -12.85
N CYS A 175 0.08 0.91 -11.76
CA CYS A 175 -0.77 0.72 -10.59
C CYS A 175 -1.41 2.02 -10.03
N PRO A 176 -0.74 3.19 -10.04
CA PRO A 176 -1.37 4.44 -9.62
C PRO A 176 -2.65 4.78 -10.40
N TYR A 177 -2.76 4.33 -11.65
CA TYR A 177 -3.94 4.54 -12.49
C TYR A 177 -5.10 3.63 -12.12
N LEU A 178 -4.86 2.53 -11.40
CA LEU A 178 -5.88 1.61 -10.90
C LEU A 178 -6.35 1.98 -9.48
N ASP A 179 -5.69 2.91 -8.82
CA ASP A 179 -6.00 3.27 -7.45
C ASP A 179 -7.23 4.19 -7.35
N LEU A 180 -8.28 3.72 -6.69
CA LEU A 180 -9.52 4.47 -6.52
C LEU A 180 -9.33 5.75 -5.67
N THR A 181 -8.42 5.74 -4.69
CA THR A 181 -8.13 6.90 -3.85
C THR A 181 -7.43 8.00 -4.65
N PHE A 182 -6.56 7.63 -5.60
CA PHE A 182 -5.91 8.56 -6.53
C PHE A 182 -6.96 9.26 -7.40
N HIS A 183 -7.90 8.50 -7.97
CA HIS A 183 -9.02 9.08 -8.74
C HIS A 183 -9.95 9.94 -7.88
N GLU A 184 -10.24 9.55 -6.64
CA GLU A 184 -11.04 10.35 -5.70
C GLU A 184 -10.37 11.70 -5.39
N VAL A 185 -9.07 11.69 -5.06
CA VAL A 185 -8.31 12.91 -4.79
C VAL A 185 -8.19 13.76 -6.05
N ARG A 186 -7.91 13.17 -7.21
CA ARG A 186 -7.75 13.93 -8.44
C ARG A 186 -9.05 14.61 -8.88
N ARG A 187 -10.22 14.01 -8.62
CA ARG A 187 -11.54 14.62 -8.89
C ARG A 187 -11.87 15.76 -7.93
N SER A 188 -11.33 15.75 -6.72
CA SER A 188 -11.70 16.68 -5.65
C SER A 188 -10.65 17.75 -5.32
N ALA A 189 -9.40 17.56 -5.75
CA ALA A 189 -8.26 18.43 -5.49
C ALA A 189 -7.47 18.79 -6.76
N HIS A 190 -6.60 19.78 -6.64
CA HIS A 190 -5.72 20.21 -7.73
C HIS A 190 -4.62 19.15 -7.98
N HIS A 191 -4.16 19.02 -9.24
CA HIS A 191 -3.13 18.04 -9.61
C HIS A 191 -1.80 18.21 -8.84
N ALA A 192 -1.51 19.44 -8.36
CA ALA A 192 -0.36 19.69 -7.50
C ALA A 192 -0.35 18.87 -6.19
N ALA A 193 -1.50 18.32 -5.76
CA ALA A 193 -1.55 17.38 -4.64
C ALA A 193 -0.65 16.15 -4.88
N PHE A 194 -0.47 15.73 -6.15
CA PHE A 194 0.39 14.61 -6.53
C PHE A 194 1.89 14.97 -6.45
N GLY A 195 2.25 16.24 -6.64
CA GLY A 195 3.62 16.70 -6.37
C GLY A 195 3.95 16.71 -4.88
N ILE A 196 3.01 17.19 -4.05
CA ILE A 196 3.12 17.16 -2.58
C ILE A 196 3.22 15.72 -2.09
N PHE A 197 2.32 14.86 -2.60
CA PHE A 197 2.33 13.43 -2.38
C PHE A 197 3.71 12.83 -2.68
N GLY A 198 4.31 13.12 -3.84
CA GLY A 198 5.59 12.53 -4.24
C GLY A 198 6.70 12.78 -3.22
N VAL A 199 6.82 14.03 -2.74
CA VAL A 199 7.78 14.40 -1.69
C VAL A 199 7.43 13.74 -0.36
N ALA A 200 6.17 13.82 0.05
CA ALA A 200 5.68 13.24 1.30
C ALA A 200 5.87 11.71 1.35
N PHE A 201 5.65 11.02 0.23
CA PHE A 201 5.83 9.58 0.06
C PHE A 201 7.31 9.18 0.02
N ALA A 202 8.18 9.96 -0.62
CA ALA A 202 9.62 9.70 -0.60
C ALA A 202 10.17 9.72 0.84
N LEU A 203 9.71 10.67 1.68
CA LEU A 203 10.06 10.71 3.10
C LEU A 203 9.55 9.48 3.86
N MET A 204 8.34 9.01 3.54
CA MET A 204 7.80 7.78 4.12
C MET A 204 8.63 6.53 3.75
N LEU A 205 9.14 6.46 2.52
CA LEU A 205 10.03 5.36 2.12
C LEU A 205 11.36 5.38 2.88
N LEU A 206 11.91 6.57 3.13
CA LEU A 206 13.12 6.73 3.96
C LEU A 206 12.86 6.37 5.42
N LEU A 207 11.70 6.76 5.97
CA LEU A 207 11.27 6.29 7.29
C LEU A 207 11.26 4.76 7.33
N THR A 208 10.67 4.09 6.35
CA THR A 208 10.68 2.62 6.29
C THR A 208 12.09 2.05 6.37
N VAL A 209 13.07 2.65 5.67
CA VAL A 209 14.48 2.22 5.76
C VAL A 209 15.01 2.38 7.18
N VAL A 210 14.79 3.53 7.82
CA VAL A 210 15.22 3.78 9.20
C VAL A 210 14.59 2.79 10.18
N LEU A 211 13.29 2.50 10.04
CA LEU A 211 12.59 1.59 10.95
C LEU A 211 13.08 0.14 10.86
N TRP A 212 13.45 -0.33 9.66
CA TRP A 212 13.84 -1.73 9.46
C TRP A 212 15.34 -1.98 9.48
N MET A 213 16.14 -1.01 9.03
CA MET A 213 17.59 -1.12 8.90
C MET A 213 18.37 -0.39 10.00
N GLY A 214 17.68 0.46 10.75
CA GLY A 214 18.26 1.22 11.85
C GLY A 214 18.58 0.33 13.06
N ASP A 215 19.57 0.77 13.83
CA ASP A 215 19.90 0.17 15.12
C ASP A 215 18.75 0.30 16.14
N GLY A 216 18.43 -0.79 16.84
CA GLY A 216 17.36 -0.87 17.83
C GLY A 216 16.21 -1.84 17.50
N PRO A 217 15.18 -1.89 18.36
CA PRO A 217 14.10 -2.88 18.25
C PRO A 217 13.21 -2.59 17.04
N ARG A 218 13.20 -3.53 16.08
CA ARG A 218 12.42 -3.46 14.83
C ARG A 218 10.90 -3.32 15.04
N LEU A 219 10.39 -3.72 16.20
CA LEU A 219 8.96 -3.71 16.52
C LEU A 219 8.64 -3.04 17.87
N GLY A 220 9.32 -1.94 18.18
CA GLY A 220 8.94 -1.10 19.33
C GLY A 220 7.51 -0.54 19.21
N PRO A 221 6.86 -0.12 20.32
CA PRO A 221 5.47 0.35 20.32
C PRO A 221 5.15 1.46 19.30
N TRP A 222 6.11 2.36 19.06
CA TRP A 222 5.96 3.45 18.09
C TRP A 222 5.99 2.97 16.64
N VAL A 223 6.85 2.00 16.33
CA VAL A 223 6.92 1.36 15.00
C VAL A 223 5.65 0.59 14.74
N LEU A 224 5.17 -0.14 15.74
CA LEU A 224 3.90 -0.84 15.68
C LEU A 224 2.74 0.13 15.43
N GLY A 225 2.64 1.19 16.22
CA GLY A 225 1.60 2.21 16.06
C GLY A 225 1.59 2.81 14.66
N HIS A 226 2.78 3.06 14.10
CA HIS A 226 2.94 3.49 12.72
C HIS A 226 2.42 2.46 11.69
N LEU A 227 2.87 1.20 11.78
CA LEU A 227 2.49 0.13 10.85
C LEU A 227 0.98 -0.15 10.89
N VAL A 228 0.40 -0.24 12.10
CA VAL A 228 -1.04 -0.46 12.30
C VAL A 228 -1.83 0.75 11.83
N GLY A 229 -1.40 1.97 12.18
CA GLY A 229 -2.07 3.20 11.76
C GLY A 229 -2.11 3.35 10.24
N GLN A 230 -0.98 3.11 9.56
CA GLN A 230 -0.90 3.14 8.11
C GLN A 230 -1.75 2.04 7.46
N ALA A 231 -1.68 0.81 7.99
CA ALA A 231 -2.46 -0.32 7.47
C ALA A 231 -3.96 -0.09 7.62
N LEU A 232 -4.42 0.36 8.79
CA LEU A 232 -5.84 0.67 9.04
C LEU A 232 -6.33 1.81 8.16
N PHE A 233 -5.54 2.89 8.05
CA PHE A 233 -5.91 4.03 7.22
C PHE A 233 -6.08 3.64 5.75
N THR A 234 -5.06 2.99 5.18
CA THR A 234 -5.10 2.53 3.78
C THR A 234 -6.30 1.61 3.54
N THR A 235 -6.45 0.57 4.37
CA THR A 235 -7.53 -0.41 4.23
C THR A 235 -8.91 0.25 4.31
N SER A 236 -9.11 1.14 5.28
CA SER A 236 -10.38 1.83 5.48
C SER A 236 -10.72 2.78 4.33
N TRP A 237 -9.75 3.46 3.72
CA TRP A 237 -10.01 4.32 2.57
C TRP A 237 -10.36 3.49 1.34
N HIS A 238 -9.63 2.42 1.02
CA HIS A 238 -9.98 1.54 -0.09
C HIS A 238 -11.35 0.87 0.11
N LEU A 239 -11.68 0.44 1.34
CA LEU A 239 -13.03 -0.07 1.68
C LEU A 239 -14.10 1.01 1.44
N GLY A 240 -13.86 2.23 1.92
CA GLY A 240 -14.78 3.34 1.73
C GLY A 240 -14.95 3.71 0.26
N ALA A 241 -13.87 3.68 -0.53
CA ALA A 241 -13.89 3.92 -1.96
C ALA A 241 -14.73 2.86 -2.68
N LEU A 242 -14.50 1.57 -2.40
CA LEU A 242 -15.29 0.47 -2.97
C LEU A 242 -16.78 0.56 -2.63
N ARG A 243 -17.12 0.91 -1.38
CA ARG A 243 -18.51 1.00 -0.91
C ARG A 243 -19.30 2.14 -1.52
N ARG A 244 -18.62 3.23 -1.89
CA ARG A 244 -19.24 4.41 -2.50
C ARG A 244 -19.48 4.26 -4.00
N GLU A 245 -18.98 3.19 -4.59
CA GLU A 245 -19.33 2.82 -5.96
C GLU A 245 -20.74 2.20 -5.97
N GLU A 246 -21.67 2.82 -6.69
CA GLU A 246 -23.12 2.55 -6.66
C GLU A 246 -23.52 1.16 -7.20
N ASP A 247 -22.61 0.43 -7.84
CA ASP A 247 -22.91 -0.91 -8.32
C ASP A 247 -22.82 -1.93 -7.19
N SER A 248 -23.99 -2.48 -6.84
CA SER A 248 -24.19 -3.45 -5.77
C SER A 248 -23.11 -4.53 -5.71
N ILE A 249 -22.77 -4.95 -4.50
CA ILE A 249 -21.91 -6.11 -4.20
C ILE A 249 -22.28 -7.37 -5.02
N ARG A 250 -23.53 -7.48 -5.53
CA ARG A 250 -23.99 -8.54 -6.44
C ARG A 250 -23.40 -8.46 -7.86
N ALA A 251 -23.05 -7.28 -8.36
CA ALA A 251 -22.40 -7.10 -9.67
C ALA A 251 -20.90 -7.47 -9.64
N TYR A 252 -20.34 -7.69 -8.45
CA TYR A 252 -18.90 -7.78 -8.21
C TYR A 252 -18.30 -9.18 -8.46
N GLY A 253 -19.15 -10.17 -8.78
CA GLY A 253 -18.75 -11.51 -9.28
C GLY A 253 -17.64 -12.19 -8.47
N TRP A 254 -16.79 -12.96 -9.16
CA TRP A 254 -15.66 -13.68 -8.55
C TRP A 254 -14.58 -12.74 -8.00
N ARG A 255 -14.48 -11.49 -8.47
CA ARG A 255 -13.50 -10.50 -8.00
C ARG A 255 -13.76 -10.09 -6.55
N GLY A 256 -15.01 -10.23 -6.09
CA GLY A 256 -15.42 -9.97 -4.70
C GLY A 256 -15.01 -11.09 -3.75
N LEU A 257 -14.73 -12.28 -4.30
CA LEU A 257 -14.23 -13.42 -3.55
C LEU A 257 -12.78 -13.23 -3.12
N LEU A 258 -12.04 -12.24 -3.63
CA LEU A 258 -10.63 -12.06 -3.26
C LEU A 258 -10.44 -11.64 -1.81
N ILE A 259 -11.36 -10.86 -1.24
CA ILE A 259 -11.29 -10.48 0.17
C ILE A 259 -11.59 -11.69 1.05
N PRO A 260 -12.72 -12.42 0.88
CA PRO A 260 -12.95 -13.69 1.57
C PRO A 260 -11.85 -14.72 1.33
N ALA A 261 -11.35 -14.88 0.09
CA ALA A 261 -10.32 -15.85 -0.25
C ALA A 261 -8.97 -15.47 0.37
N ALA A 262 -8.62 -14.19 0.46
CA ALA A 262 -7.42 -13.76 1.17
C ALA A 262 -7.57 -13.91 2.68
N VAL A 263 -8.75 -13.66 3.24
CA VAL A 263 -9.06 -13.96 4.66
C VAL A 263 -8.95 -15.46 4.92
N ILE A 264 -9.53 -16.30 4.06
CA ILE A 264 -9.51 -17.76 4.15
C ILE A 264 -8.08 -18.27 3.95
N TYR A 265 -7.34 -17.74 2.97
CA TYR A 265 -5.95 -18.12 2.70
C TYR A 265 -5.04 -17.68 3.86
N GLY A 266 -5.22 -16.48 4.40
CA GLY A 266 -4.51 -16.00 5.59
C GLY A 266 -4.82 -16.82 6.82
N ALA A 267 -6.10 -17.15 7.03
CA ALA A 267 -6.51 -18.05 8.11
C ALA A 267 -5.90 -19.44 7.89
N HIS A 268 -5.92 -19.97 6.67
CA HIS A 268 -5.34 -21.27 6.33
C HIS A 268 -3.83 -21.30 6.55
N THR A 269 -3.07 -20.31 6.06
CA THR A 269 -1.61 -20.27 6.24
C THR A 269 -1.20 -20.13 7.72
N VAL A 270 -1.99 -19.43 8.53
CA VAL A 270 -1.82 -19.45 9.98
C VAL A 270 -2.14 -20.82 10.55
N MET A 271 -3.29 -21.40 10.19
CA MET A 271 -3.80 -22.64 10.76
C MET A 271 -2.98 -23.88 10.38
N THR A 272 -2.37 -23.93 9.19
CA THR A 272 -1.55 -25.07 8.79
C THR A 272 -0.13 -25.01 9.34
N GLY A 273 0.29 -23.87 9.89
CA GLY A 273 1.64 -23.73 10.46
C GLY A 273 2.75 -23.85 9.41
N ASP A 274 2.40 -23.85 8.12
CA ASP A 274 3.36 -23.78 7.04
C ASP A 274 4.15 -22.49 7.25
N ARG A 275 5.43 -22.65 7.59
CA ARG A 275 6.44 -21.59 7.56
C ARG A 275 6.63 -21.21 6.10
N MET A 276 5.64 -20.56 5.49
CA MET A 276 5.95 -19.68 4.37
C MET A 276 6.91 -18.65 4.94
N ASP A 277 8.13 -18.66 4.41
CA ASP A 277 9.13 -17.64 4.66
C ASP A 277 8.45 -16.28 4.50
N ASP A 278 8.65 -15.37 5.46
CA ASP A 278 7.89 -14.13 5.59
C ASP A 278 7.99 -13.23 4.35
N GLN A 279 9.02 -13.46 3.53
CA GLN A 279 9.21 -12.78 2.26
C GLN A 279 8.51 -13.48 1.08
N GLU A 280 8.28 -14.79 1.13
CA GLU A 280 7.82 -15.54 -0.04
C GLU A 280 6.35 -15.27 -0.38
N TRP A 281 5.44 -15.36 0.60
CA TRP A 281 4.02 -15.04 0.38
C TRP A 281 3.86 -13.57 -0.04
N TYR A 282 4.65 -12.69 0.55
CA TYR A 282 4.67 -11.26 0.26
C TYR A 282 5.06 -11.01 -1.20
N LEU A 283 6.15 -11.62 -1.68
CA LEU A 283 6.63 -11.48 -3.05
C LEU A 283 5.68 -12.12 -4.06
N ARG A 284 5.04 -13.25 -3.70
CA ARG A 284 3.98 -13.85 -4.52
C ARG A 284 2.77 -12.93 -4.66
N PHE A 285 2.36 -12.25 -3.59
CA PHE A 285 1.28 -11.26 -3.65
C PHE A 285 1.72 -10.02 -4.44
N LEU A 286 2.99 -9.61 -4.32
CA LEU A 286 3.58 -8.52 -5.08
C LEU A 286 3.51 -8.73 -6.60
N PHE A 287 3.52 -9.98 -7.08
CA PHE A 287 3.34 -10.32 -8.50
C PHE A 287 2.04 -9.77 -9.08
N LEU A 288 0.96 -9.68 -8.29
CA LEU A 288 -0.29 -9.06 -8.75
C LEU A 288 -0.07 -7.61 -9.19
N TYR A 289 0.75 -6.86 -8.44
CA TYR A 289 1.06 -5.46 -8.71
C TYR A 289 2.15 -5.28 -9.77
N GLY A 290 3.16 -6.15 -9.77
CA GLY A 290 4.24 -6.08 -10.76
C GLY A 290 3.78 -6.46 -12.17
N PHE A 291 2.82 -7.38 -12.29
CA PHE A 291 2.48 -8.00 -13.59
C PHE A 291 0.98 -8.01 -13.90
N VAL A 292 0.16 -8.63 -13.03
CA VAL A 292 -1.25 -8.92 -13.36
C VAL A 292 -2.06 -7.66 -13.58
N PHE A 293 -1.97 -6.69 -12.66
CA PHE A 293 -2.69 -5.43 -12.75
C PHE A 293 -2.23 -4.56 -13.94
N PRO A 294 -0.91 -4.35 -14.15
CA PRO A 294 -0.42 -3.71 -15.36
C PRO A 294 -0.92 -4.35 -16.65
N ALA A 295 -0.86 -5.68 -16.75
CA ALA A 295 -1.33 -6.40 -17.94
C ALA A 295 -2.83 -6.21 -18.16
N ALA A 296 -3.64 -6.33 -17.12
CA ALA A 296 -5.09 -6.12 -17.19
C ALA A 296 -5.44 -4.69 -17.64
N PHE A 297 -4.73 -3.68 -17.09
CA PHE A 297 -4.89 -2.29 -17.50
C PHE A 297 -4.55 -2.09 -18.99
N LEU A 298 -3.39 -2.58 -19.43
CA LEU A 298 -2.95 -2.43 -20.83
C LEU A 298 -3.88 -3.14 -21.83
N LEU A 299 -4.40 -4.32 -21.48
CA LEU A 299 -5.39 -5.03 -22.29
C LEU A 299 -6.70 -4.24 -22.40
N ARG A 300 -7.15 -3.62 -21.30
CA ARG A 300 -8.33 -2.76 -21.29
C ARG A 300 -8.13 -1.53 -22.18
N LEU A 301 -6.95 -0.91 -22.13
CA LEU A 301 -6.61 0.23 -22.97
C LEU A 301 -6.55 -0.11 -24.48
N ARG A 302 -6.04 -1.29 -24.84
CA ARG A 302 -6.00 -1.76 -26.24
C ARG A 302 -7.39 -2.06 -26.82
N GLY A 303 -8.36 -2.39 -25.97
CA GLY A 303 -9.74 -2.67 -26.38
C GLY A 303 -10.57 -1.45 -26.82
N GLY A 304 -10.00 -0.24 -26.82
CA GLY A 304 -10.65 0.97 -27.33
C GLY A 304 -10.56 2.16 -26.38
N LEU A 305 -9.39 2.79 -26.30
CA LEU A 305 -9.25 4.14 -25.72
C LEU A 305 -9.67 5.20 -26.75
N VAL A 306 -10.59 6.07 -26.36
CA VAL A 306 -10.65 7.44 -26.85
C VAL A 306 -10.04 8.31 -25.75
N LEU A 307 -8.81 8.82 -25.95
CA LEU A 307 -8.13 9.78 -25.08
C LEU A 307 -8.53 11.22 -25.41
#